data_AF-A0A8T3L0J8-F1
#
_entry.id   AF-A0A8T3L0J8-F1
#
_cell.length_a   1.000
_cell.length_b   1.000
_cell.length_c   1.000
_cell.angle_alpha   90.00
_cell.angle_beta   90.00
_cell.angle_gamma   90.00
#
_symmetry.space_group_name_H-M   'P 1'
#
loop_
_entity.id
_entity.type
_entity.pdbx_description
1 polymer ?
#
loop_
_entity_poly.entity_id
_entity_poly.type
_entity_poly.pdbx_seq_one_letter_code
_entity_poly.pdbx_strand_id
1 'polypeptide(L)'
;MKYTILRPGICSIRYRVCLLAAVLLLVITGCASFTPQPIEEVPFRERAVTIEDGKVRVTAAVPSREESTALFGVDVAGKGIQPVWLRIENNDDSDYVFLPIGLDPDYFSPNEAAWKSRFFVCPAKQANPAH
;
A
#
# COMPACT_ATOMS: atom_id res chain seq x y z
N MET A 1 -63.59 -17.69 -11.59
CA MET A 1 -62.50 -16.70 -11.80
C MET A 1 -62.25 -15.98 -10.49
N LYS A 2 -61.30 -16.44 -9.67
CA LYS A 2 -60.83 -15.74 -8.45
C LYS A 2 -59.31 -15.81 -8.45
N TYR A 3 -58.65 -14.68 -8.69
CA TYR A 3 -57.20 -14.57 -8.59
C TYR A 3 -56.86 -14.30 -7.13
N THR A 4 -56.35 -15.31 -6.43
CA THR A 4 -55.87 -15.15 -5.05
C THR A 4 -54.54 -14.41 -5.10
N ILE A 5 -54.58 -13.12 -4.80
CA ILE A 5 -53.39 -12.30 -4.55
C ILE A 5 -52.72 -12.86 -3.29
N LEU A 6 -51.63 -13.60 -3.49
CA LEU A 6 -50.78 -14.13 -2.42
C LEU A 6 -50.12 -12.95 -1.71
N ARG A 7 -50.75 -12.45 -0.62
CA ARG A 7 -50.15 -11.40 0.20
C ARG A 7 -48.98 -12.01 0.97
N PRO A 8 -47.72 -11.59 0.74
CA PRO A 8 -46.60 -12.09 1.53
C PRO A 8 -46.87 -11.77 3.00
N GLY A 9 -46.87 -12.80 3.84
CA GLY A 9 -47.18 -12.65 5.26
C GLY A 9 -46.25 -11.63 5.91
N ILE A 10 -46.80 -10.82 6.82
CA ILE A 10 -46.10 -9.75 7.56
C ILE A 10 -44.77 -10.24 8.17
N CYS A 11 -44.68 -11.53 8.52
CA CYS A 11 -43.46 -12.20 8.98
C CYS A 11 -42.32 -12.21 7.94
N SER A 12 -42.63 -12.48 6.66
CA SER A 12 -41.65 -12.49 5.56
C SER A 12 -41.10 -11.10 5.23
N ILE A 13 -41.91 -10.06 5.42
CA ILE A 13 -41.52 -8.65 5.22
C ILE A 13 -40.57 -8.20 6.34
N ARG A 14 -40.90 -8.52 7.60
CA ARG A 14 -40.05 -8.18 8.77
C ARG A 14 -38.69 -8.87 8.70
N TYR A 15 -38.66 -10.14 8.29
CA TYR A 15 -37.41 -10.88 8.10
C TYR A 15 -36.52 -10.24 7.03
N ARG A 16 -37.09 -9.85 5.87
CA ARG A 16 -36.35 -9.18 4.80
C ARG A 16 -35.80 -7.81 5.21
N VAL A 17 -36.57 -7.04 5.98
CA VAL A 17 -36.12 -5.74 6.51
C VAL A 17 -34.98 -5.92 7.51
N CYS A 18 -35.07 -6.89 8.43
CA CYS A 18 -33.98 -7.19 9.36
C CYS A 18 -32.72 -7.69 8.64
N LEU A 19 -32.87 -8.51 7.60
CA LEU A 19 -31.75 -9.03 6.83
C LEU A 19 -31.06 -7.92 6.03
N LEU A 20 -31.81 -7.01 5.41
CA LEU A 20 -31.27 -5.80 4.77
C LEU A 20 -30.57 -4.88 5.76
N ALA A 21 -31.14 -4.65 6.95
CA ALA A 21 -30.51 -3.84 7.98
C ALA A 21 -29.20 -4.46 8.50
N ALA A 22 -29.15 -5.78 8.67
CA ALA A 22 -27.95 -6.50 9.07
C ALA A 22 -26.84 -6.42 8.01
N VAL A 23 -27.19 -6.55 6.72
CA VAL A 23 -26.25 -6.36 5.61
C VAL A 23 -25.75 -4.91 5.57
N LEU A 24 -26.62 -3.93 5.76
CA LEU A 24 -26.23 -2.51 5.79
C LEU A 24 -25.29 -2.19 6.97
N LEU A 25 -25.54 -2.78 8.15
CA LEU A 25 -24.68 -2.70 9.33
C LEU A 25 -23.30 -3.32 9.09
N LEU A 26 -23.21 -4.43 8.35
CA LEU A 26 -21.94 -5.05 7.95
C LEU A 26 -21.16 -4.18 6.96
N VAL A 27 -21.83 -3.48 6.05
CA VAL A 27 -21.17 -2.58 5.07
C VAL A 27 -20.54 -1.37 5.75
N ILE A 28 -21.15 -0.81 6.79
CA ILE A 28 -20.61 0.36 7.50
C ILE A 28 -19.46 0.05 8.47
N THR A 29 -19.16 -1.23 8.75
CA THR A 29 -18.01 -1.61 9.61
C THR A 29 -16.66 -1.63 8.88
N GLY A 30 -16.60 -1.19 7.61
CA GLY A 30 -15.37 -1.17 6.80
C GLY A 30 -14.43 0.01 7.08
N CYS A 31 -14.01 0.24 8.34
CA CYS A 31 -12.92 1.18 8.63
C CYS A 31 -11.57 0.45 8.52
N ALA A 32 -11.00 0.39 7.32
CA ALA A 32 -9.59 0.05 7.16
C ALA A 32 -8.75 1.29 7.53
N SER A 33 -8.23 1.33 8.76
CA SER A 33 -7.34 2.42 9.20
C SER A 33 -5.93 2.18 8.64
N PHE A 34 -5.41 3.16 7.88
CA PHE A 34 -4.04 3.16 7.38
C PHE A 34 -3.15 3.93 8.36
N THR A 35 -2.30 3.22 9.10
CA THR A 35 -1.44 3.81 10.13
C THR A 35 0.01 3.31 9.95
N PRO A 36 0.73 3.79 8.93
CA PRO A 36 2.14 3.48 8.76
C PRO A 36 2.96 4.11 9.90
N GLN A 37 4.04 3.45 10.29
CA GLN A 37 5.01 4.00 11.23
C GLN A 37 5.90 5.03 10.51
N PRO A 38 6.26 6.15 11.17
CA PRO A 38 7.26 7.08 10.65
C PRO A 38 8.56 6.34 10.32
N ILE A 39 9.21 6.73 9.21
CA ILE A 39 10.39 6.03 8.70
C ILE A 39 11.58 6.12 9.67
N GLU A 40 11.61 7.14 10.54
CA GLU A 40 12.60 7.33 11.60
C GLU A 40 12.44 6.34 12.76
N GLU A 41 11.24 5.79 12.97
CA GLU A 41 10.95 4.87 14.08
C GLU A 41 11.25 3.41 13.72
N VAL A 42 11.46 3.10 12.44
CA VAL A 42 11.77 1.75 11.96
C VAL A 42 13.28 1.57 11.80
N PRO A 43 13.95 0.68 12.57
CA PRO A 43 15.41 0.63 12.68
C PRO A 43 16.13 -0.09 11.51
N PHE A 44 15.56 -0.09 10.31
CA PHE A 44 16.19 -0.77 9.17
C PHE A 44 17.50 -0.11 8.71
N ARG A 45 17.65 1.20 8.96
CA ARG A 45 18.84 1.97 8.58
C ARG A 45 20.06 1.67 9.46
N GLU A 46 19.89 1.02 10.62
CA GLU A 46 21.01 0.61 11.48
C GLU A 46 21.92 -0.41 10.80
N ARG A 47 21.37 -1.16 9.83
CA ARG A 47 22.08 -2.16 9.03
C ARG A 47 22.51 -1.60 7.66
N ALA A 48 22.53 -0.29 7.50
CA ALA A 48 22.89 0.35 6.24
C ALA A 48 24.37 0.14 5.92
N VAL A 49 24.68 -0.10 4.65
CA VAL A 49 26.03 -0.20 4.13
C VAL A 49 26.35 1.06 3.34
N THR A 50 27.52 1.64 3.57
CA THR A 50 27.99 2.81 2.83
C THR A 50 29.20 2.43 1.98
N ILE A 51 29.15 2.80 0.71
CA ILE A 51 30.23 2.66 -0.25
C ILE A 51 30.53 4.04 -0.81
N GLU A 52 31.81 4.34 -1.00
CA GLU A 52 32.27 5.58 -1.61
C GLU A 52 33.11 5.23 -2.84
N ASP A 53 32.78 5.86 -3.96
CA ASP A 53 33.55 5.78 -5.21
C ASP A 53 33.84 7.21 -5.70
N GLY A 54 35.13 7.56 -5.74
CA GLY A 54 35.58 8.92 -6.01
C GLY A 54 35.01 9.94 -5.03
N LYS A 55 34.11 10.80 -5.52
CA LYS A 55 33.43 11.87 -4.76
C LYS A 55 31.95 11.57 -4.48
N VAL A 56 31.47 10.40 -4.89
CA VAL A 56 30.09 9.99 -4.70
C VAL A 56 30.04 8.96 -3.58
N ARG A 57 29.21 9.21 -2.57
CA ARG A 57 28.96 8.29 -1.47
C ARG A 57 27.53 7.78 -1.53
N VAL A 58 27.37 6.47 -1.51
CA VAL A 58 26.07 5.79 -1.55
C VAL A 58 25.90 4.97 -0.30
N THR A 59 24.83 5.23 0.44
CA THR A 59 24.39 4.42 1.56
C THR A 59 23.10 3.69 1.18
N ALA A 60 23.08 2.37 1.38
CA ALA A 60 21.93 1.52 1.08
C ALA A 60 21.47 0.73 2.31
N ALA A 61 20.16 0.56 2.46
CA ALA A 61 19.56 -0.31 3.48
C ALA A 61 18.34 -1.01 2.91
N VAL A 62 18.12 -2.25 3.34
CA VAL A 62 16.95 -3.06 2.95
C VAL A 62 16.15 -3.40 4.20
N PRO A 63 14.90 -2.91 4.33
CA PRO A 63 14.02 -3.30 5.44
C PRO A 63 13.64 -4.78 5.33
N SER A 64 13.48 -5.43 6.49
CA SER A 64 12.86 -6.76 6.58
C SER A 64 11.41 -6.72 6.11
N ARG A 65 10.76 -7.88 5.95
CA ARG A 65 9.33 -7.94 5.61
C ARG A 65 8.47 -7.24 6.65
N GLU A 66 8.79 -7.42 7.92
CA GLU A 66 8.08 -6.84 9.07
C GLU A 66 8.28 -5.33 9.12
N GLU A 67 9.52 -4.86 8.99
CA GLU A 67 9.85 -3.43 8.93
C GLU A 67 9.20 -2.77 7.72
N SER A 68 9.22 -3.42 6.56
CA SER A 68 8.55 -2.96 5.35
C SER A 68 7.03 -2.85 5.55
N THR A 69 6.41 -3.83 6.20
CA THR A 69 4.98 -3.79 6.54
C THR A 69 4.68 -2.64 7.51
N ALA A 70 5.56 -2.39 8.48
CA ALA A 70 5.41 -1.25 9.39
C ALA A 70 5.50 0.09 8.67
N LEU A 71 6.40 0.22 7.68
CA LEU A 71 6.58 1.43 6.86
C LEU A 71 5.40 1.70 5.92
N PHE A 72 4.91 0.66 5.24
CA PHE A 72 3.91 0.83 4.17
C PHE A 72 2.49 0.48 4.60
N GLY A 73 2.28 -0.07 5.79
CA GLY A 73 0.97 -0.54 6.27
C GLY A 73 0.42 -1.77 5.51
N VAL A 74 1.20 -2.33 4.59
CA VAL A 74 0.85 -3.49 3.74
C VAL A 74 2.10 -4.34 3.48
N ASP A 75 1.90 -5.65 3.29
CA ASP A 75 3.00 -6.59 3.00
C ASP A 75 3.45 -6.51 1.52
N VAL A 76 4.19 -5.45 1.18
CA VAL A 76 4.75 -5.27 -0.18
C VAL A 76 5.77 -6.35 -0.53
N ALA A 77 6.52 -6.86 0.46
CA ALA A 77 7.50 -7.93 0.27
C ALA A 77 6.82 -9.26 -0.10
N GLY A 78 5.67 -9.58 0.50
CA GLY A 78 4.82 -10.70 0.11
C GLY A 78 4.20 -10.55 -1.28
N LYS A 79 4.16 -9.33 -1.84
CA LYS A 79 3.80 -9.06 -3.25
C LYS A 79 4.99 -9.15 -4.20
N GLY A 80 6.15 -9.60 -3.73
CA GLY A 80 7.37 -9.71 -4.53
C GLY A 80 7.94 -8.35 -4.92
N ILE A 81 7.73 -7.32 -4.10
CA ILE A 81 8.38 -6.02 -4.24
C ILE A 81 9.35 -5.87 -3.07
N GLN A 82 10.64 -5.73 -3.36
CA GLN A 82 11.66 -5.44 -2.34
C GLN A 82 11.85 -3.93 -2.23
N PRO A 83 11.51 -3.29 -1.10
CA PRO A 83 11.88 -1.90 -0.89
C PRO A 83 13.39 -1.81 -0.66
N VAL A 84 14.01 -0.80 -1.26
CA VAL A 84 15.41 -0.46 -1.03
C VAL A 84 15.46 1.03 -0.69
N TRP A 85 16.12 1.38 0.40
CA TRP A 85 16.39 2.76 0.76
C TRP A 85 17.79 3.13 0.33
N LEU A 86 17.92 4.25 -0.35
CA LEU A 86 19.18 4.78 -0.85
C LEU A 86 19.35 6.23 -0.38
N ARG A 87 20.57 6.56 0.05
CA ARG A 87 21.04 7.93 0.25
C ARG A 87 22.27 8.12 -0.63
N ILE A 88 22.19 9.06 -1.55
CA ILE A 88 23.25 9.37 -2.50
C ILE A 88 23.73 10.78 -2.16
N GLU A 89 25.01 10.90 -1.82
CA GLU A 89 25.69 12.15 -1.53
C GLU A 89 26.67 12.44 -2.67
N ASN A 90 26.39 13.50 -3.43
CA ASN A 90 27.30 14.02 -4.42
C ASN A 90 28.21 15.07 -3.77
N ASN A 91 29.49 14.72 -3.59
CA ASN A 91 30.52 15.64 -3.10
C ASN A 91 31.50 16.05 -4.23
N ASP A 92 31.06 15.91 -5.47
CA ASP A 92 31.76 16.34 -6.67
C ASP A 92 31.25 17.71 -7.14
N ASP A 93 32.03 18.37 -7.99
CA ASP A 93 31.62 19.60 -8.69
C ASP A 93 30.77 19.31 -9.94
N SER A 94 30.65 18.03 -10.31
CA SER A 94 29.88 17.55 -11.45
C SER A 94 28.46 17.16 -11.07
N ASP A 95 27.49 17.44 -11.94
CA ASP A 95 26.10 17.01 -11.77
C ASP A 95 25.94 15.52 -12.14
N TYR A 96 25.34 14.74 -11.24
CA TYR A 96 24.96 13.34 -11.50
C TYR A 96 23.45 13.18 -11.43
N VAL A 97 22.90 12.35 -12.32
CA VAL A 97 21.47 11.99 -12.32
C VAL A 97 21.34 10.52 -11.94
N PHE A 98 20.52 10.25 -10.92
CA PHE A 98 20.17 8.88 -10.55
C PHE A 98 19.00 8.38 -11.41
N LEU A 99 19.20 7.24 -12.07
CA LEU A 99 18.21 6.59 -12.93
C LEU A 99 17.81 5.24 -12.31
N PRO A 100 16.67 5.13 -11.61
CA PRO A 100 16.25 3.90 -10.94
C PRO A 100 16.17 2.68 -11.86
N ILE A 101 15.71 2.87 -13.10
CA ILE A 101 15.61 1.80 -14.10
C ILE A 101 16.97 1.23 -14.54
N GLY A 102 18.06 1.98 -14.33
CA GLY A 102 19.41 1.50 -14.59
C GLY A 102 19.99 0.66 -13.44
N LEU A 103 19.41 0.77 -12.24
CA LEU A 103 19.82 0.00 -11.06
C LEU A 103 19.21 -1.41 -11.06
N ASP A 104 17.91 -1.49 -11.38
CA ASP A 104 17.15 -2.73 -11.35
C ASP A 104 16.20 -2.79 -12.56
N PRO A 105 16.37 -3.78 -13.47
CA PRO A 105 15.43 -4.01 -14.56
C PRO A 105 13.98 -4.24 -14.11
N ASP A 106 13.79 -4.73 -12.89
CA ASP A 106 12.49 -5.00 -12.27
C ASP A 106 12.04 -3.87 -11.33
N TYR A 107 12.51 -2.63 -11.57
CA TYR A 107 12.10 -1.45 -10.80
C TYR A 107 10.57 -1.25 -10.82
N PHE A 108 9.96 -1.22 -9.63
CA PHE A 108 8.56 -0.83 -9.45
C PHE A 108 8.47 0.67 -9.13
N SER A 109 7.73 1.41 -9.95
CA SER A 109 7.36 2.78 -9.61
C SER A 109 6.44 2.82 -8.38
N PRO A 110 6.41 3.92 -7.60
CA PRO A 110 5.52 4.02 -6.43
C PRO A 110 4.05 3.75 -6.76
N ASN A 111 3.58 4.16 -7.93
CA ASN A 111 2.22 3.91 -8.42
C ASN A 111 1.96 2.43 -8.75
N GLU A 112 2.91 1.72 -9.35
CA GLU A 112 2.78 0.27 -9.60
C GLU A 112 2.83 -0.52 -8.30
N ALA A 113 3.71 -0.14 -7.37
CA ALA A 113 3.80 -0.77 -6.06
C ALA A 113 2.48 -0.60 -5.28
N ALA A 114 1.91 0.61 -5.28
CA ALA A 114 0.60 0.89 -4.70
C ALA A 114 -0.52 0.09 -5.39
N TRP A 115 -0.52 0.04 -6.72
CA TRP A 115 -1.50 -0.72 -7.48
C TRP A 115 -1.44 -2.22 -7.16
N LYS A 116 -0.24 -2.80 -7.10
CA LYS A 116 -0.03 -4.23 -6.78
C LYS A 116 -0.42 -4.55 -5.33
N SER A 117 -0.32 -3.58 -4.43
CA SER A 117 -0.55 -3.74 -2.99
C SER A 117 -1.94 -3.31 -2.54
N ARG A 118 -2.80 -2.83 -3.45
CA ARG A 118 -4.16 -2.38 -3.13
C ARG A 118 -5.04 -3.55 -2.65
N PHE A 119 -5.91 -3.27 -1.68
CA PHE A 119 -6.99 -4.20 -1.33
C PHE A 119 -8.15 -4.07 -2.32
N PHE A 120 -8.73 -5.21 -2.71
CA PHE A 120 -9.87 -5.25 -3.64
C PHE A 120 -11.12 -4.52 -3.12
N VAL A 121 -11.27 -4.42 -1.79
CA VAL A 121 -12.48 -3.89 -1.14
C VAL A 121 -12.38 -2.39 -0.85
N CYS A 122 -11.18 -1.84 -0.68
CA CYS A 122 -10.95 -0.41 -0.43
C CYS A 122 -9.81 0.09 -1.32
N PRO A 123 -10.09 0.62 -2.53
CA PRO A 123 -9.05 1.19 -3.37
C PRO A 123 -8.50 2.46 -2.70
N ALA A 124 -7.20 2.49 -2.43
CA ALA A 124 -6.52 3.73 -2.08
C ALA A 124 -6.68 4.70 -3.26
N LYS A 125 -7.28 5.87 -3.03
CA LYS A 125 -7.35 6.92 -4.05
C LYS A 125 -5.92 7.40 -4.32
N GLN A 126 -5.38 7.08 -5.49
CA GLN A 126 -4.19 7.74 -6.01
C GLN A 126 -4.56 9.18 -6.35
N ALA A 127 -4.09 10.13 -5.54
CA ALA A 127 -4.05 11.52 -5.95
C ALA A 127 -2.79 11.70 -6.80
N ASN A 128 -2.93 11.64 -8.12
CA ASN A 128 -1.92 12.13 -9.03
C ASN A 128 -2.46 13.39 -9.72
N PRO A 129 -1.88 14.59 -9.51
CA PRO A 129 -2.06 15.67 -10.45
C PRO A 129 -1.34 15.27 -11.75
N ALA A 130 -2.12 15.00 -12.80
CA ALA A 130 -1.60 14.67 -14.12
C ALA A 130 -0.62 15.75 -14.59
N HIS A 131 0.47 15.29 -15.20
CA HIS A 131 1.34 16.08 -16.07
C HIS A 131 0.60 16.46 -17.36
#